data_AF-A0A7L5A960-F1
#
_entry.id   AF-A0A7L5A960-F1
#
_cell.length_a   1.000
_cell.length_b   1.000
_cell.length_c   1.000
_cell.angle_alpha   90.00
_cell.angle_beta   90.00
_cell.angle_gamma   90.00
#
_symmetry.space_group_name_H-M   'P 1'
#
loop_
_entity.id
_entity.type
_entity.pdbx_description
1 polymer ?
#
loop_
_entity_poly.entity_id
_entity_poly.type
_entity_poly.pdbx_seq_one_letter_code
_entity_poly.pdbx_strand_id
1 'polypeptide(L)'
;MDSLLKHPFLCFAETYPEYRQLAIDYWSCSDVGGRLKWNASVEELSRQHNLSKTDVPKLAKLAAMAVRFTRRCIGCNSPQEISSRSAMTTAAYGDHCCNACLRIRNQARLQQQQEEERQRFAAQRAVIAEISQRNKTFPYDDIRYTDAVIAFSIMLASDEACEAGTFQQSENLYLCASSSLSGKLLSRLFKAGILSIDGETSPQAIEIGEGDEWSYFPHKVNWRFAPDSGGRSFPAVMTLLGKIVDAREKDAEYGTSVEELWRMIAYDDALDHLSREVDNYRLPNVRVGPKTEEAIWHALRHFSIPQVRRQITNVVKNAAALSQHRDFVRRHALNTIPGNLISYVDRAVSEGWPVWPILRDWQNNEPVLLTVLFNRVLGTGLPGFKTLSNDTLTSAVPKTNEDDIGIVFGPTT
;
A
#
# COMPACT_ATOMS: atom_id res chain seq x y z
N MET A 1 16.55 54.91 30.79
CA MET A 1 16.14 54.43 29.45
C MET A 1 15.60 53.00 29.46
N ASP A 2 15.96 52.15 30.43
CA ASP A 2 15.46 50.76 30.52
C ASP A 2 13.99 50.57 30.91
N SER A 3 13.32 51.54 31.54
CA SER A 3 11.91 51.36 31.96
C SER A 3 10.89 51.51 30.82
N LEU A 4 11.23 52.26 29.76
CA LEU A 4 10.35 52.46 28.59
C LEU A 4 10.25 51.21 27.70
N LEU A 5 11.13 50.23 27.91
CA LEU A 5 11.25 49.02 27.10
C LEU A 5 10.29 47.89 27.51
N LYS A 6 9.54 48.07 28.61
CA LYS A 6 8.57 47.10 29.13
C LYS A 6 7.10 47.45 28.81
N HIS A 7 6.80 48.63 28.28
CA HIS A 7 5.43 49.06 27.99
C HIS A 7 5.05 48.77 26.53
N PRO A 8 3.78 48.42 26.24
CA PRO A 8 3.31 48.32 24.86
C PRO A 8 3.24 49.71 24.23
N PHE A 9 3.77 49.85 23.02
CA PHE A 9 3.58 51.05 22.21
C PHE A 9 2.30 50.91 21.39
N LEU A 10 1.52 51.97 21.27
CA LEU A 10 0.23 51.95 20.58
C LEU A 10 0.32 52.69 19.23
N CYS A 11 -0.02 51.99 18.17
CA CYS A 11 -0.28 52.57 16.86
C CYS A 11 -1.80 52.67 16.68
N PHE A 12 -2.36 53.89 16.69
CA PHE A 12 -3.80 54.09 16.58
C PHE A 12 -4.29 53.97 15.14
N ALA A 13 -5.42 53.31 14.95
CA ALA A 13 -6.15 53.30 13.69
C ALA A 13 -6.92 54.62 13.53
N GLU A 14 -6.97 55.17 12.32
CA GLU A 14 -7.77 56.36 12.00
C GLU A 14 -9.27 56.04 11.88
N THR A 15 -9.62 54.77 11.67
CA THR A 15 -10.99 54.29 11.42
C THR A 15 -11.89 54.31 12.66
N TYR A 16 -11.32 54.31 13.87
CA TYR A 16 -12.08 54.18 15.14
C TYR A 16 -11.58 55.14 16.23
N PRO A 17 -11.62 56.47 16.00
CA PRO A 17 -11.10 57.45 16.93
C PRO A 17 -11.84 57.47 18.29
N GLU A 18 -13.13 57.12 18.31
CA GLU A 18 -13.99 57.10 19.50
C GLU A 18 -13.52 56.09 20.56
N TYR A 19 -12.82 55.04 20.15
CA TYR A 19 -12.30 53.99 21.04
C TYR A 19 -10.82 54.20 21.42
N ARG A 20 -10.20 55.32 21.02
CA ARG A 20 -8.80 55.63 21.32
C ARG A 20 -8.51 55.66 22.82
N GLN A 21 -9.39 56.30 23.60
CA GLN A 21 -9.23 56.38 25.05
C GLN A 21 -9.35 55.00 25.71
N LEU A 22 -10.33 54.19 25.26
CA LEU A 22 -10.48 52.80 25.69
C LEU A 22 -9.19 52.00 25.42
N ALA A 23 -8.55 52.17 24.27
CA ALA A 23 -7.28 51.48 23.96
C ALA A 23 -6.12 51.94 24.84
N ILE A 24 -6.01 53.23 25.16
CA ILE A 24 -5.01 53.76 26.10
C ILE A 24 -5.21 53.13 27.48
N ASP A 25 -6.43 53.18 28.00
CA ASP A 25 -6.77 52.62 29.31
C ASP A 25 -6.56 51.10 29.31
N TYR A 26 -6.92 50.43 28.21
CA TYR A 26 -6.73 48.99 28.03
C TYR A 26 -5.25 48.60 27.98
N TRP A 27 -4.35 49.37 27.39
CA TRP A 27 -2.93 48.98 27.37
C TRP A 27 -2.09 49.61 28.49
N SER A 28 -2.72 50.39 29.38
CA SER A 28 -2.05 51.03 30.51
C SER A 28 -1.57 50.03 31.56
N CYS A 29 -0.29 50.15 31.94
CA CYS A 29 0.34 49.28 32.93
C CYS A 29 1.45 50.01 33.68
N SER A 30 1.79 49.48 34.85
CA SER A 30 2.85 49.97 35.74
C SER A 30 3.81 48.84 36.08
N ASP A 31 5.09 49.16 36.33
CA ASP A 31 6.07 48.20 36.85
C ASP A 31 5.97 48.19 38.39
N VAL A 32 5.58 47.05 38.96
CA VAL A 32 5.50 46.86 40.42
C VAL A 32 6.41 45.70 40.79
N GLY A 33 7.56 46.01 41.39
CA GLY A 33 8.54 45.01 41.85
C GLY A 33 9.16 44.19 40.71
N GLY A 34 9.34 44.78 39.53
CA GLY A 34 9.93 44.12 38.35
C GLY A 34 8.92 43.34 37.51
N ARG A 35 7.63 43.32 37.90
CA ARG A 35 6.53 42.67 37.18
C ARG A 35 5.56 43.72 36.63
N LEU A 36 5.16 43.53 35.38
CA LEU A 36 4.19 44.39 34.71
C LEU A 36 2.77 44.10 35.23
N LYS A 37 2.12 45.11 35.81
CA LYS A 37 0.75 45.05 36.33
C LYS A 37 -0.14 46.02 35.54
N TRP A 38 -1.27 45.52 35.03
CA TRP A 38 -2.27 46.34 34.34
C TRP A 38 -2.99 47.28 35.31
N ASN A 39 -3.20 48.53 34.92
CA ASN A 39 -3.75 49.55 35.82
C ASN A 39 -5.26 49.36 36.09
N ALA A 40 -5.99 48.77 35.14
CA ALA A 40 -7.42 48.46 35.27
C ALA A 40 -7.73 47.04 34.75
N SER A 41 -8.63 46.30 35.41
CA SER A 41 -9.12 45.03 34.87
C SER A 41 -10.13 45.26 33.72
N VAL A 42 -10.44 44.20 32.98
CA VAL A 42 -11.48 44.25 31.92
C VAL A 42 -12.86 44.60 32.52
N GLU A 43 -13.09 44.26 33.79
CA GLU A 43 -14.33 44.54 34.51
C GLU A 43 -14.45 45.99 34.99
N GLU A 44 -13.34 46.63 35.38
CA GLU A 44 -13.33 48.08 35.60
C GLU A 44 -13.57 48.83 34.29
N LEU A 45 -12.89 48.44 33.20
CA LEU A 45 -13.00 49.11 31.90
C LEU A 45 -14.40 48.97 31.29
N SER A 46 -15.02 47.80 31.44
CA SER A 46 -16.40 47.55 31.01
C SER A 46 -17.38 48.52 31.69
N ARG A 47 -17.22 48.77 33.00
CA ARG A 47 -18.04 49.73 33.76
C ARG A 47 -17.73 51.19 33.39
N GLN A 48 -16.46 51.54 33.21
CA GLN A 48 -16.04 52.92 32.90
C GLN A 48 -16.48 53.38 31.51
N HIS A 49 -16.41 52.49 30.52
CA HIS A 49 -16.74 52.81 29.13
C HIS A 49 -18.16 52.39 28.73
N ASN A 50 -18.95 51.85 29.67
CA ASN A 50 -20.31 51.35 29.44
C ASN A 50 -20.40 50.32 28.29
N LEU A 51 -19.47 49.36 28.27
CA LEU A 51 -19.33 48.33 27.24
C LEU A 51 -19.46 46.93 27.87
N SER A 52 -19.82 45.93 27.07
CA SER A 52 -19.77 44.54 27.54
C SER A 52 -18.32 44.10 27.78
N LYS A 53 -18.10 43.23 28.78
CA LYS A 53 -16.76 42.66 29.08
C LYS A 53 -16.12 41.99 27.85
N THR A 54 -16.94 41.41 26.98
CA THR A 54 -16.54 40.75 25.73
C THR A 54 -16.08 41.72 24.65
N ASP A 55 -16.59 42.95 24.65
CA ASP A 55 -16.31 43.94 23.60
C ASP A 55 -15.11 44.81 23.92
N VAL A 56 -14.81 45.02 25.21
CA VAL A 56 -13.64 45.81 25.66
C VAL A 56 -12.34 45.39 24.95
N PRO A 57 -11.93 44.10 24.91
CA PRO A 57 -10.71 43.71 24.21
C PRO A 57 -10.82 43.78 22.69
N LYS A 58 -12.03 43.65 22.12
CA LYS A 58 -12.25 43.69 20.66
C LYS A 58 -12.13 45.11 20.15
N LEU A 59 -12.86 46.05 20.77
CA LEU A 59 -12.88 47.46 20.41
C LEU A 59 -11.51 48.13 20.66
N ALA A 60 -10.83 47.77 21.75
CA ALA A 60 -9.47 48.25 22.00
C ALA A 60 -8.47 47.83 20.90
N LYS A 61 -8.62 46.62 20.32
CA LYS A 61 -7.77 46.15 19.20
C LYS A 61 -8.13 46.77 17.86
N LEU A 62 -9.39 47.15 17.64
CA LEU A 62 -9.80 47.90 16.46
C LEU A 62 -9.24 49.32 16.49
N ALA A 63 -9.18 49.94 17.68
CA ALA A 63 -8.73 51.31 17.85
C ALA A 63 -7.20 51.47 17.86
N ALA A 64 -6.46 50.48 18.37
CA ALA A 64 -5.01 50.53 18.41
C ALA A 64 -4.35 49.15 18.31
N MET A 65 -3.27 49.10 17.54
CA MET A 65 -2.34 47.99 17.52
C MET A 65 -1.25 48.20 18.57
N ALA A 66 -1.14 47.26 19.52
CA ALA A 66 -0.07 47.27 20.50
C ALA A 66 1.16 46.54 19.96
N VAL A 67 2.35 47.16 20.07
CA VAL A 67 3.62 46.61 19.59
C VAL A 67 4.69 46.60 20.68
N ARG A 68 5.59 45.62 20.61
CA ARG A 68 6.78 45.48 21.45
C ARG A 68 8.03 45.75 20.59
N PHE A 69 8.72 46.87 20.82
CA PHE A 69 9.92 47.24 20.06
C PHE A 69 11.18 46.45 20.42
N THR A 70 11.23 45.91 21.64
CA THR A 70 12.36 45.10 22.12
C THR A 70 12.48 43.76 21.42
N ARG A 71 11.42 43.27 20.79
CA ARG A 71 11.41 42.02 20.04
C ARG A 71 11.03 42.29 18.59
N ARG A 72 11.97 42.05 17.68
CA ARG A 72 11.83 42.35 16.26
C ARG A 72 11.79 41.09 15.43
N CYS A 73 11.09 41.16 14.30
CA CYS A 73 11.00 40.07 13.34
C CYS A 73 12.39 39.80 12.75
N ILE A 74 12.86 38.55 12.79
CA ILE A 74 14.15 38.16 12.21
C ILE A 74 14.20 38.32 10.68
N GLY A 75 13.04 38.39 10.01
CA GLY A 75 12.96 38.51 8.55
C GLY A 75 12.92 39.96 8.04
N CYS A 76 12.10 40.82 8.64
CA CYS A 76 11.88 42.19 8.17
C CYS A 76 12.15 43.27 9.23
N ASN A 77 12.63 42.89 10.42
CA ASN A 77 12.95 43.78 11.54
C ASN A 77 11.75 44.59 12.10
N SER A 78 10.51 44.25 11.71
CA SER A 78 9.28 44.86 12.23
C SER A 78 9.12 44.55 13.73
N PRO A 79 8.58 45.48 14.54
CA PRO A 79 8.29 45.21 15.94
C PRO A 79 7.22 44.11 16.09
N GLN A 80 7.24 43.39 17.20
CA GLN A 80 6.26 42.34 17.47
C GLN A 80 4.89 42.94 17.80
N GLU A 81 3.87 42.60 17.03
CA GLU A 81 2.47 42.87 17.36
C GLU A 81 1.99 42.00 18.52
N ILE A 82 1.27 42.61 19.46
CA ILE A 82 0.77 41.96 20.68
C ILE A 82 -0.73 41.73 20.55
N SER A 83 -1.12 40.46 20.50
CA SER A 83 -2.53 40.08 20.33
C SER A 83 -3.36 40.18 21.61
N SER A 84 -2.76 40.29 22.80
CA SER A 84 -3.47 40.43 24.08
C SER A 84 -2.58 40.90 25.23
N ARG A 85 -3.19 41.39 26.30
CA ARG A 85 -2.49 41.67 27.57
C ARG A 85 -1.69 40.47 28.08
N SER A 86 -2.23 39.24 28.00
CA SER A 86 -1.52 38.03 28.41
C SER A 86 -0.30 37.73 27.54
N ALA A 87 -0.36 38.02 26.23
CA ALA A 87 0.78 37.89 25.33
C ALA A 87 1.91 38.89 25.66
N MET A 88 1.59 40.03 26.27
CA MET A 88 2.58 41.02 26.70
C MET A 88 3.33 40.60 27.97
N THR A 89 2.69 39.86 28.88
CA THR A 89 3.32 39.41 30.13
C THR A 89 4.01 38.06 30.01
N THR A 90 3.68 37.29 28.97
CA THR A 90 4.30 35.98 28.72
C THR A 90 5.73 36.14 28.22
N ALA A 91 6.69 35.49 28.90
CA ALA A 91 8.05 35.33 28.41
C ALA A 91 8.03 34.49 27.14
N ALA A 92 8.34 35.10 26.00
CA ALA A 92 8.39 34.40 24.74
C ALA A 92 9.84 34.00 24.45
N TYR A 93 10.11 32.70 24.47
CA TYR A 93 11.41 32.15 24.12
C TYR A 93 11.57 32.05 22.59
N GLY A 94 12.80 32.26 22.10
CA GLY A 94 13.18 32.12 20.70
C GLY A 94 12.94 33.35 19.81
N ASP A 95 13.31 33.20 18.54
CA ASP A 95 13.23 34.24 17.52
C ASP A 95 11.79 34.60 17.15
N HIS A 96 11.50 35.90 16.99
CA HIS A 96 10.20 36.36 16.49
C HIS A 96 10.19 36.39 14.96
N CYS A 97 9.16 35.80 14.34
CA CYS A 97 8.84 35.99 12.93
C CYS A 97 7.43 36.57 12.82
N CYS A 98 7.26 37.70 12.12
CA CYS A 98 5.94 38.29 11.93
C CYS A 98 5.11 37.45 10.95
N ASN A 99 3.78 37.62 10.98
CA ASN A 99 2.87 36.87 10.12
C ASN A 99 3.17 37.05 8.63
N ALA A 100 3.60 38.23 8.20
CA ALA A 100 3.98 38.49 6.81
C ALA A 100 5.22 37.67 6.41
N CYS A 101 6.31 37.71 7.19
CA CYS A 101 7.50 36.89 6.94
C CYS A 101 7.22 35.39 7.05
N LEU A 102 6.36 34.96 7.98
CA LEU A 102 5.94 33.57 8.10
C LEU A 102 5.16 33.11 6.87
N ARG A 103 4.25 33.93 6.34
CA ARG A 103 3.53 33.66 5.09
C ARG A 103 4.47 33.52 3.90
N ILE A 104 5.44 34.43 3.75
CA ILE A 104 6.44 34.36 2.68
C ILE A 104 7.26 33.07 2.79
N ARG A 105 7.74 32.72 3.99
CA ARG A 105 8.49 31.46 4.21
C ARG A 105 7.66 30.22 3.92
N ASN A 106 6.41 30.20 4.36
CA ASN A 106 5.51 29.08 4.10
C ASN A 106 5.18 28.97 2.61
N GLN A 107 5.00 30.08 1.91
CA GLN A 107 4.77 30.10 0.46
C GLN A 107 6.00 29.64 -0.31
N ALA A 108 7.20 30.10 0.05
CA ALA A 108 8.45 29.63 -0.53
C ALA A 108 8.65 28.13 -0.29
N ARG A 109 8.35 27.63 0.92
CA ARG A 109 8.41 26.20 1.24
C ARG A 109 7.40 25.40 0.40
N LEU A 110 6.18 25.90 0.23
CA LEU A 110 5.17 25.25 -0.60
C LEU A 110 5.58 25.23 -2.08
N GLN A 111 6.13 26.35 -2.59
CA GLN A 111 6.64 26.43 -3.95
C GLN A 111 7.81 25.47 -4.18
N GLN A 112 8.73 25.37 -3.21
CA GLN A 112 9.83 24.43 -3.26
C GLN A 112 9.32 22.98 -3.28
N GLN A 113 8.37 22.63 -2.41
CA GLN A 113 7.76 21.30 -2.39
C GLN A 113 7.07 20.96 -3.72
N GLN A 114 6.34 21.92 -4.29
CA GLN A 114 5.69 21.75 -5.60
C GLN A 114 6.71 21.58 -6.72
N GLU A 115 7.82 22.30 -6.68
CA GLU A 115 8.89 22.17 -7.68
C GLU A 115 9.62 20.83 -7.56
N GLU A 116 9.96 20.41 -6.34
CA GLU A 116 10.53 19.08 -6.06
C GLU A 116 9.60 17.96 -6.54
N GLU A 117 8.29 18.08 -6.28
CA GLU A 117 7.29 17.13 -6.77
C GLU A 117 7.19 17.14 -8.30
N ARG A 118 7.16 18.31 -8.95
CA ARG A 118 7.18 18.42 -10.41
C ARG A 118 8.42 17.77 -11.02
N GLN A 119 9.60 18.02 -10.46
CA GLN A 119 10.85 17.43 -10.93
C GLN A 119 10.84 15.91 -10.77
N ARG A 120 10.36 15.40 -9.62
CA ARG A 120 10.19 13.97 -9.38
C ARG A 120 9.25 13.33 -10.40
N PHE A 121 8.08 13.93 -10.63
CA PHE A 121 7.11 13.45 -11.61
C PHE A 121 7.66 13.47 -13.04
N ALA A 122 8.42 14.51 -13.40
CA ALA A 122 9.07 14.60 -14.71
C ALA A 122 10.13 13.52 -14.91
N ALA A 123 10.95 13.24 -13.89
CA ALA A 123 11.94 12.16 -13.93
C ALA A 123 11.27 10.78 -14.07
N GLN A 124 10.21 10.51 -13.30
CA GLN A 124 9.42 9.28 -13.42
C GLN A 124 8.80 9.14 -14.82
N ARG A 125 8.28 10.23 -15.40
CA ARG A 125 7.76 10.24 -16.77
C ARG A 125 8.81 9.89 -17.82
N ALA A 126 10.05 10.39 -17.66
CA ALA A 126 11.15 10.06 -18.56
C ALA A 126 11.47 8.56 -18.53
N VAL A 127 11.52 7.95 -17.33
CA VAL A 127 11.73 6.51 -17.14
C VAL A 127 10.62 5.69 -17.82
N ILE A 128 9.34 6.07 -17.64
CA ILE A 128 8.21 5.41 -18.30
C ILE A 128 8.32 5.52 -19.84
N ALA A 129 8.68 6.70 -20.34
CA ALA A 129 8.84 6.91 -21.79
C ALA A 129 9.96 6.04 -22.38
N GLU A 130 11.04 5.79 -21.63
CA GLU A 130 12.11 4.87 -22.06
C GLU A 130 11.64 3.41 -22.02
N ILE A 131 11.05 2.96 -20.90
CA ILE A 131 10.65 1.56 -20.71
C ILE A 131 9.51 1.17 -21.64
N SER A 132 8.58 2.07 -21.92
CA SER A 132 7.46 1.81 -22.84
C SER A 132 7.89 1.53 -24.28
N GLN A 133 9.13 1.86 -24.64
CA GLN A 133 9.72 1.52 -25.93
C GLN A 133 10.41 0.15 -25.94
N ARG A 134 10.55 -0.49 -24.77
CA ARG A 134 11.08 -1.86 -24.65
C ARG A 134 10.02 -2.87 -25.12
N ASN A 135 10.47 -4.05 -25.55
CA ASN A 135 9.62 -5.16 -25.98
C ASN A 135 8.67 -4.80 -27.14
N LYS A 136 9.25 -4.32 -28.26
CA LYS A 136 8.49 -3.90 -29.44
C LYS A 136 7.68 -5.02 -30.08
N THR A 137 8.20 -6.25 -30.03
CA THR A 137 7.52 -7.45 -30.50
C THR A 137 7.96 -8.66 -29.68
N PHE A 138 7.14 -9.71 -29.66
CA PHE A 138 7.44 -10.99 -29.02
C PHE A 138 7.01 -12.16 -29.92
N PRO A 139 7.84 -13.22 -30.07
CA PRO A 139 7.51 -14.42 -30.85
C PRO A 139 6.64 -15.38 -30.04
N TYR A 140 5.31 -15.23 -30.14
CA TYR A 140 4.38 -16.08 -29.38
C TYR A 140 4.36 -17.55 -29.79
N ASP A 141 4.97 -17.92 -30.93
CA ASP A 141 5.12 -19.32 -31.31
C ASP A 141 6.14 -20.06 -30.44
N ASP A 142 7.13 -19.34 -29.89
CA ASP A 142 8.23 -19.88 -29.08
C ASP A 142 8.05 -19.57 -27.58
N ILE A 143 6.83 -19.23 -27.16
CA ILE A 143 6.53 -18.92 -25.77
C ILE A 143 6.67 -20.18 -24.90
N ARG A 144 7.31 -20.04 -23.73
CA ARG A 144 7.38 -21.12 -22.73
C ARG A 144 5.99 -21.50 -22.24
N TYR A 145 5.78 -22.77 -21.95
CA TYR A 145 4.45 -23.28 -21.62
C TYR A 145 3.86 -22.60 -20.38
N THR A 146 4.65 -22.44 -19.30
CA THR A 146 4.22 -21.71 -18.09
C THR A 146 3.76 -20.28 -18.41
N ASP A 147 4.52 -19.56 -19.25
CA ASP A 147 4.23 -18.17 -19.59
C ASP A 147 2.99 -18.07 -20.49
N ALA A 148 2.79 -19.04 -21.38
CA ALA A 148 1.59 -19.16 -22.21
C ALA A 148 0.33 -19.33 -21.38
N VAL A 149 0.37 -20.20 -20.36
CA VAL A 149 -0.77 -20.40 -19.44
C VAL A 149 -1.10 -19.11 -18.70
N ILE A 150 -0.09 -18.40 -18.17
CA ILE A 150 -0.31 -17.13 -17.45
C ILE A 150 -0.86 -16.05 -18.39
N ALA A 151 -0.26 -15.87 -19.57
CA ALA A 151 -0.71 -14.89 -20.56
C ALA A 151 -2.14 -15.18 -21.02
N PHE A 152 -2.45 -16.45 -21.29
CA PHE A 152 -3.80 -16.91 -21.63
C PHE A 152 -4.80 -16.59 -20.52
N SER A 153 -4.45 -16.85 -19.25
CA SER A 153 -5.32 -16.52 -18.11
C SER A 153 -5.58 -15.02 -17.97
N ILE A 154 -4.61 -14.16 -18.26
CA ILE A 154 -4.80 -12.70 -18.23
C ILE A 154 -5.75 -12.26 -19.35
N MET A 155 -5.53 -12.74 -20.58
CA MET A 155 -6.40 -12.42 -21.72
C MET A 155 -7.82 -12.98 -21.56
N LEU A 156 -8.00 -14.06 -20.79
CA LEU A 156 -9.32 -14.57 -20.42
C LEU A 156 -10.01 -13.69 -19.36
N ALA A 157 -9.23 -13.03 -18.50
CA ALA A 157 -9.74 -12.22 -17.39
C ALA A 157 -10.05 -10.77 -17.78
N SER A 158 -9.50 -10.27 -18.90
CA SER A 158 -9.72 -8.90 -19.38
C SER A 158 -10.01 -8.89 -20.87
N ASP A 159 -11.20 -8.39 -21.22
CA ASP A 159 -11.60 -8.18 -22.60
C ASP A 159 -10.67 -7.18 -23.30
N GLU A 160 -10.23 -6.12 -22.60
CA GLU A 160 -9.27 -5.15 -23.14
C GLU A 160 -7.90 -5.78 -23.45
N ALA A 161 -7.45 -6.72 -22.62
CA ALA A 161 -6.22 -7.48 -22.89
C ALA A 161 -6.38 -8.35 -24.15
N CYS A 162 -7.56 -8.95 -24.34
CA CYS A 162 -7.86 -9.77 -25.52
C CYS A 162 -7.98 -8.93 -26.81
N GLU A 163 -8.67 -7.80 -26.74
CA GLU A 163 -8.98 -6.98 -27.92
C GLU A 163 -7.84 -6.03 -28.30
N ALA A 164 -7.30 -5.32 -27.32
CA ALA A 164 -6.33 -4.24 -27.51
C ALA A 164 -4.93 -4.58 -26.99
N GLY A 165 -4.76 -5.72 -26.30
CA GLY A 165 -3.49 -6.09 -25.70
C GLY A 165 -3.12 -5.22 -24.50
N THR A 166 -4.04 -4.44 -23.94
CA THR A 166 -3.76 -3.53 -22.83
C THR A 166 -4.71 -3.82 -21.68
N PHE A 167 -4.22 -3.71 -20.44
CA PHE A 167 -5.09 -3.81 -19.27
C PHE A 167 -4.56 -2.95 -18.12
N GLN A 168 -5.50 -2.46 -17.33
CA GLN A 168 -5.23 -1.65 -16.15
C GLN A 168 -5.71 -2.37 -14.90
N GLN A 169 -5.40 -1.82 -13.72
CA GLN A 169 -5.96 -2.28 -12.44
C GLN A 169 -5.80 -3.79 -12.26
N SER A 170 -4.56 -4.29 -12.31
CA SER A 170 -4.31 -5.74 -12.32
C SER A 170 -4.84 -6.49 -11.08
N GLU A 171 -5.20 -5.78 -10.01
CA GLU A 171 -5.92 -6.33 -8.85
C GLU A 171 -7.32 -6.84 -9.22
N ASN A 172 -7.99 -6.20 -10.17
CA ASN A 172 -9.33 -6.56 -10.63
C ASN A 172 -9.33 -7.81 -11.53
N LEU A 173 -8.18 -8.21 -12.07
CA LEU A 173 -8.07 -9.45 -12.86
C LEU A 173 -8.38 -10.69 -12.02
N TYR A 174 -8.22 -10.60 -10.69
CA TYR A 174 -8.35 -11.73 -9.77
C TYR A 174 -7.60 -12.98 -10.29
N LEU A 175 -6.38 -12.75 -10.79
CA LEU A 175 -5.57 -13.77 -11.45
C LEU A 175 -5.16 -14.88 -10.47
N CYS A 176 -4.79 -14.48 -9.24
CA CYS A 176 -4.39 -15.36 -8.14
C CYS A 176 -5.16 -15.00 -6.86
N ALA A 177 -5.00 -15.80 -5.80
CA ALA A 177 -5.65 -15.51 -4.53
C ALA A 177 -5.11 -14.22 -3.90
N SER A 178 -3.79 -13.98 -3.98
CA SER A 178 -3.17 -12.73 -3.54
C SER A 178 -2.66 -11.85 -4.68
N SER A 179 -2.71 -10.53 -4.46
CA SER A 179 -2.09 -9.54 -5.36
C SER A 179 -0.57 -9.64 -5.40
N SER A 180 0.06 -10.24 -4.37
CA SER A 180 1.50 -10.47 -4.32
C SER A 180 1.94 -11.49 -5.37
N LEU A 181 1.25 -12.64 -5.47
CA LEU A 181 1.55 -13.62 -6.52
C LEU A 181 1.21 -13.04 -7.90
N SER A 182 0.07 -12.37 -8.07
CA SER A 182 -0.26 -11.71 -9.34
C SER A 182 0.84 -10.73 -9.77
N GLY A 183 1.35 -9.90 -8.86
CA GLY A 183 2.46 -8.99 -9.15
C GLY A 183 3.76 -9.70 -9.56
N LYS A 184 4.07 -10.85 -8.95
CA LYS A 184 5.22 -11.69 -9.34
C LYS A 184 5.05 -12.26 -10.75
N LEU A 185 3.85 -12.74 -11.10
CA LEU A 185 3.56 -13.29 -12.43
C LEU A 185 3.63 -12.20 -13.51
N LEU A 186 3.09 -11.01 -13.25
CA LEU A 186 3.20 -9.87 -14.16
C LEU A 186 4.66 -9.46 -14.36
N SER A 187 5.43 -9.41 -13.27
CA SER A 187 6.87 -9.11 -13.34
C SER A 187 7.66 -10.17 -14.09
N ARG A 188 7.26 -11.45 -14.01
CA ARG A 188 7.83 -12.53 -14.82
C ARG A 188 7.57 -12.31 -16.30
N LEU A 189 6.33 -12.04 -16.71
CA LEU A 189 5.99 -11.80 -18.11
C LEU A 189 6.68 -10.52 -18.65
N PHE A 190 6.82 -9.49 -17.82
CA PHE A 190 7.57 -8.28 -18.17
C PHE A 190 9.05 -8.58 -18.45
N LYS A 191 9.71 -9.33 -17.55
CA LYS A 191 11.10 -9.76 -17.72
C LYS A 191 11.30 -10.67 -18.94
N ALA A 192 10.30 -11.49 -19.26
CA ALA A 192 10.31 -12.37 -20.43
C ALA A 192 10.08 -11.62 -21.75
N GLY A 193 9.73 -10.34 -21.72
CA GLY A 193 9.45 -9.57 -22.93
C GLY A 193 8.00 -9.67 -23.43
N ILE A 194 7.14 -10.40 -22.73
CA ILE A 194 5.73 -10.63 -23.10
C ILE A 194 4.86 -9.44 -22.73
N LEU A 195 5.16 -8.80 -21.59
CA LEU A 195 4.53 -7.56 -21.18
C LEU A 195 5.51 -6.38 -21.29
N SER A 196 4.95 -5.18 -21.46
CA SER A 196 5.62 -3.90 -21.35
C SER A 196 4.78 -2.93 -20.50
N ILE A 197 5.45 -1.90 -19.99
CA ILE A 197 4.79 -0.80 -19.27
C ILE A 197 4.24 0.17 -20.32
N ASP A 198 2.95 0.47 -20.25
CA ASP A 198 2.31 1.41 -21.15
C ASP A 198 2.78 2.85 -20.86
N GLY A 199 2.95 3.67 -21.91
CA GLY A 199 3.39 5.07 -21.79
C GLY A 199 2.40 5.97 -21.02
N GLU A 200 1.14 5.57 -20.92
CA GLU A 200 0.11 6.27 -20.15
C GLU A 200 0.15 5.94 -18.64
N THR A 201 1.03 5.02 -18.21
CA THR A 201 1.21 4.64 -16.80
C THR A 201 1.42 5.87 -15.91
N SER A 202 0.81 5.84 -14.72
CA SER A 202 0.97 6.90 -13.73
C SER A 202 2.42 6.98 -13.24
N PRO A 203 3.03 8.18 -13.12
CA PRO A 203 4.37 8.35 -12.57
C PRO A 203 4.52 7.78 -11.15
N GLN A 204 3.42 7.76 -10.38
CA GLN A 204 3.38 7.18 -9.03
C GLN A 204 3.53 5.65 -9.01
N ALA A 205 3.48 4.98 -10.16
CA ALA A 205 3.76 3.55 -10.29
C ALA A 205 5.27 3.24 -10.28
N ILE A 206 6.13 4.26 -10.46
CA ILE A 206 7.59 4.11 -10.54
C ILE A 206 8.25 4.76 -9.32
N GLU A 207 9.23 4.07 -8.73
CA GLU A 207 10.14 4.63 -7.75
C GLU A 207 11.54 4.70 -8.33
N ILE A 208 12.13 5.89 -8.32
CA ILE A 208 13.51 6.09 -8.73
C ILE A 208 14.38 5.96 -7.48
N GLY A 209 15.33 5.03 -7.52
CA GLY A 209 16.32 4.81 -6.47
C GLY A 209 17.51 5.74 -6.59
N GLU A 210 18.60 5.42 -5.90
CA GLU A 210 19.87 6.11 -6.08
C GLU A 210 20.54 5.64 -7.40
N GLY A 211 20.99 6.58 -8.23
CA GLY A 211 21.58 6.28 -9.54
C GLY A 211 20.55 6.01 -10.64
N ASP A 212 20.86 5.09 -11.56
CA ASP A 212 19.99 4.66 -12.67
C ASP A 212 19.05 3.51 -12.28
N GLU A 213 19.02 3.12 -10.99
CA GLU A 213 18.12 2.09 -10.50
C GLU A 213 16.70 2.63 -10.32
N TRP A 214 15.72 1.85 -10.76
CA TRP A 214 14.31 2.14 -10.58
C TRP A 214 13.55 0.85 -10.28
N SER A 215 12.43 1.00 -9.57
CA SER A 215 11.49 -0.07 -9.30
C SER A 215 10.08 0.37 -9.70
N TYR A 216 9.16 -0.57 -9.75
CA TYR A 216 7.78 -0.30 -10.10
C TYR A 216 6.83 -1.11 -9.21
N PHE A 217 5.62 -0.59 -9.05
CA PHE A 217 4.53 -1.27 -8.37
C PHE A 217 3.65 -1.98 -9.40
N PRO A 218 3.71 -3.33 -9.52
CA PRO A 218 3.04 -4.05 -10.61
C PRO A 218 1.54 -3.77 -10.72
N HIS A 219 0.87 -3.50 -9.60
CA HIS A 219 -0.57 -3.22 -9.54
C HIS A 219 -0.97 -1.80 -9.94
N LYS A 220 -0.02 -0.85 -9.97
CA LYS A 220 -0.25 0.55 -10.40
C LYS A 220 0.16 0.80 -11.84
N VAL A 221 0.77 -0.20 -12.49
CA VAL A 221 1.23 -0.14 -13.87
C VAL A 221 0.06 -0.39 -14.82
N ASN A 222 0.00 0.38 -15.91
CA ASN A 222 -0.82 0.03 -17.06
C ASN A 222 0.00 -0.93 -17.91
N TRP A 223 -0.50 -2.15 -18.09
CA TRP A 223 0.22 -3.20 -18.79
C TRP A 223 -0.19 -3.27 -20.24
N ARG A 224 0.77 -3.64 -21.09
CA ARG A 224 0.56 -3.91 -22.50
C ARG A 224 1.26 -5.20 -22.89
N PHE A 225 0.59 -6.07 -23.63
CA PHE A 225 1.21 -7.21 -24.30
C PHE A 225 2.07 -6.73 -25.46
N ALA A 226 3.27 -7.30 -25.57
CA ALA A 226 4.11 -7.06 -26.72
C ALA A 226 3.38 -7.53 -27.99
N PRO A 227 3.36 -6.74 -29.07
CA PRO A 227 2.82 -7.17 -30.36
C PRO A 227 3.47 -8.47 -30.84
N ASP A 228 2.71 -9.33 -31.50
CA ASP A 228 3.25 -10.57 -32.06
C ASP A 228 4.28 -10.27 -33.17
N SER A 229 5.44 -10.94 -33.14
CA SER A 229 6.45 -10.77 -34.18
C SER A 229 5.98 -11.26 -35.55
N GLY A 230 5.01 -12.18 -35.59
CA GLY A 230 4.32 -12.63 -36.80
C GLY A 230 3.21 -11.68 -37.28
N GLY A 231 2.95 -10.58 -36.58
CA GLY A 231 1.93 -9.59 -36.95
C GLY A 231 0.49 -10.02 -36.67
N ARG A 232 0.27 -11.04 -35.82
CA ARG A 232 -1.08 -11.45 -35.40
C ARG A 232 -1.74 -10.37 -34.54
N SER A 233 -3.06 -10.26 -34.66
CA SER A 233 -3.87 -9.47 -33.72
C SER A 233 -3.94 -10.16 -32.34
N PHE A 234 -4.20 -9.40 -31.28
CA PHE A 234 -4.32 -9.95 -29.92
C PHE A 234 -5.38 -11.06 -29.78
N PRO A 235 -6.56 -11.01 -30.42
CA PRO A 235 -7.48 -12.15 -30.42
C PRO A 235 -6.91 -13.41 -31.10
N ALA A 236 -6.10 -13.23 -32.15
CA ALA A 236 -5.41 -14.35 -32.79
C ALA A 236 -4.28 -14.90 -31.91
N VAL A 237 -3.56 -14.04 -31.18
CA VAL A 237 -2.58 -14.44 -30.15
C VAL A 237 -3.28 -15.23 -29.04
N MET A 238 -4.40 -14.75 -28.51
CA MET A 238 -5.19 -15.47 -27.51
C MET A 238 -5.61 -16.87 -28.00
N THR A 239 -6.01 -16.97 -29.27
CA THR A 239 -6.33 -18.25 -29.91
C THR A 239 -5.10 -19.17 -30.01
N LEU A 240 -3.93 -18.62 -30.36
CA LEU A 240 -2.67 -19.36 -30.40
C LEU A 240 -2.27 -19.87 -29.01
N LEU A 241 -2.28 -19.01 -27.99
CA LEU A 241 -2.01 -19.37 -26.61
C LEU A 241 -2.93 -20.49 -26.14
N GLY A 242 -4.23 -20.40 -26.44
CA GLY A 242 -5.19 -21.46 -26.15
C GLY A 242 -4.82 -22.80 -26.80
N LYS A 243 -4.36 -22.79 -28.06
CA LYS A 243 -3.90 -24.01 -28.75
C LYS A 243 -2.63 -24.59 -28.12
N ILE A 244 -1.69 -23.74 -27.70
CA ILE A 244 -0.47 -24.18 -26.99
C ILE A 244 -0.86 -24.86 -25.69
N VAL A 245 -1.74 -24.23 -24.90
CA VAL A 245 -2.26 -24.80 -23.65
C VAL A 245 -2.96 -26.13 -23.88
N ASP A 246 -3.77 -26.26 -24.93
CA ASP A 246 -4.49 -27.50 -25.27
C ASP A 246 -3.58 -28.59 -25.82
N ALA A 247 -2.45 -28.24 -26.45
CA ALA A 247 -1.46 -29.17 -27.00
C ALA A 247 -0.51 -29.76 -25.93
N ARG A 248 -0.89 -29.69 -24.65
CA ARG A 248 -0.13 -30.06 -23.46
C ARG A 248 0.66 -31.37 -23.52
N GLU A 249 0.10 -32.43 -24.12
CA GLU A 249 0.73 -33.75 -24.15
C GLU A 249 1.97 -33.81 -25.07
N LYS A 250 2.13 -32.82 -25.95
CA LYS A 250 3.24 -32.72 -26.90
C LYS A 250 4.33 -31.77 -26.44
N ASP A 251 4.08 -31.02 -25.37
CA ASP A 251 5.01 -30.02 -24.86
C ASP A 251 5.96 -30.67 -23.84
N ALA A 252 7.27 -30.53 -24.06
CA ALA A 252 8.29 -31.11 -23.20
C ALA A 252 8.35 -30.43 -21.81
N GLU A 253 7.91 -29.17 -21.70
CA GLU A 253 7.90 -28.43 -20.44
C GLU A 253 6.65 -28.70 -19.60
N TYR A 254 5.61 -29.34 -20.18
CA TYR A 254 4.30 -29.50 -19.54
C TYR A 254 4.37 -30.00 -18.09
N GLY A 255 5.15 -31.07 -17.85
CA GLY A 255 5.24 -31.67 -16.52
C GLY A 255 5.79 -30.71 -15.47
N THR A 256 6.93 -30.08 -15.78
CA THR A 256 7.59 -29.10 -14.92
C THR A 256 6.73 -27.85 -14.73
N SER A 257 6.10 -27.36 -15.80
CA SER A 257 5.21 -26.20 -15.75
C SER A 257 3.98 -26.42 -14.87
N VAL A 258 3.38 -27.60 -14.94
CA VAL A 258 2.24 -27.96 -14.09
C VAL A 258 2.64 -28.01 -12.61
N GLU A 259 3.77 -28.64 -12.30
CA GLU A 259 4.30 -28.70 -10.95
C GLU A 259 4.60 -27.30 -10.40
N GLU A 260 5.27 -26.45 -11.19
CA GLU A 260 5.59 -25.05 -10.87
C GLU A 260 4.30 -24.24 -10.58
N LEU A 261 3.35 -24.25 -11.51
CA LEU A 261 2.10 -23.50 -11.41
C LEU A 261 1.26 -23.96 -10.22
N TRP A 262 1.08 -25.27 -10.07
CA TRP A 262 0.30 -25.82 -8.96
C TRP A 262 0.91 -25.42 -7.63
N ARG A 263 2.24 -25.55 -7.46
CA ARG A 263 2.93 -25.17 -6.23
C ARG A 263 2.77 -23.69 -5.89
N MET A 264 2.98 -22.81 -6.87
CA MET A 264 2.80 -21.37 -6.67
C MET A 264 1.38 -21.02 -6.22
N ILE A 265 0.38 -21.53 -6.94
CA ILE A 265 -1.04 -21.23 -6.69
C ILE A 265 -1.51 -21.83 -5.37
N ALA A 266 -1.16 -23.09 -5.09
CA ALA A 266 -1.59 -23.80 -3.90
C ALA A 266 -1.06 -23.16 -2.62
N TYR A 267 0.21 -22.75 -2.63
CA TYR A 267 0.83 -22.07 -1.50
C TYR A 267 0.26 -20.66 -1.28
N ASP A 268 0.10 -19.89 -2.37
CA ASP A 268 -0.51 -18.56 -2.32
C ASP A 268 -1.93 -18.60 -1.79
N ASP A 269 -2.74 -19.56 -2.25
CA ASP A 269 -4.12 -19.73 -1.80
C ASP A 269 -4.21 -20.11 -0.33
N ALA A 270 -3.36 -21.01 0.14
CA ALA A 270 -3.31 -21.40 1.55
C ALA A 270 -2.93 -20.21 2.45
N LEU A 271 -1.93 -19.41 2.05
CA LEU A 271 -1.52 -18.22 2.80
C LEU A 271 -2.58 -17.11 2.81
N ASP A 272 -3.19 -16.84 1.66
CA ASP A 272 -4.30 -15.90 1.55
C ASP A 272 -5.47 -16.35 2.43
N HIS A 273 -5.78 -17.65 2.44
CA HIS A 273 -6.83 -18.21 3.29
C HIS A 273 -6.51 -18.10 4.77
N LEU A 274 -5.27 -18.39 5.18
CA LEU A 274 -4.83 -18.20 6.55
C LEU A 274 -4.97 -16.73 6.98
N SER A 275 -4.54 -15.80 6.14
CA SER A 275 -4.60 -14.37 6.43
C SER A 275 -6.04 -13.90 6.61
N ARG A 276 -6.92 -14.25 5.67
CA ARG A 276 -8.36 -13.93 5.75
C ARG A 276 -9.03 -14.53 6.98
N GLU A 277 -8.74 -15.79 7.33
CA GLU A 277 -9.33 -16.40 8.51
C GLU A 277 -8.88 -15.71 9.80
N VAL A 278 -7.60 -15.34 9.91
CA VAL A 278 -7.09 -14.60 11.07
C VAL A 278 -7.75 -13.23 11.19
N ASP A 279 -7.92 -12.53 10.06
CA ASP A 279 -8.61 -11.25 10.01
C ASP A 279 -10.10 -11.38 10.38
N ASN A 280 -10.78 -12.43 9.91
CA ASN A 280 -12.18 -12.74 10.25
C ASN A 280 -12.38 -12.89 11.77
N TYR A 281 -11.44 -13.50 12.47
CA TYR A 281 -11.46 -13.62 13.93
C TYR A 281 -10.84 -12.41 14.67
N ARG A 282 -10.47 -11.34 13.95
CA ARG A 282 -9.84 -10.11 14.48
C ARG A 282 -8.60 -10.38 15.34
N LEU A 283 -7.86 -11.40 14.96
CA LEU A 283 -6.57 -11.71 15.56
C LEU A 283 -5.49 -10.79 14.96
N PRO A 284 -4.36 -10.57 15.66
CA PRO A 284 -3.23 -9.84 15.06
C PRO A 284 -2.75 -10.50 13.76
N ASN A 285 -2.20 -9.72 12.84
CA ASN A 285 -1.68 -10.25 11.58
C ASN A 285 -0.70 -11.41 11.80
N VAL A 286 -0.87 -12.48 11.03
CA VAL A 286 0.05 -13.62 11.04
C VAL A 286 1.42 -13.17 10.54
N ARG A 287 2.47 -13.54 11.26
CA ARG A 287 3.83 -13.50 10.73
C ARG A 287 4.10 -14.81 10.03
N VAL A 288 4.08 -14.79 8.71
CA VAL A 288 4.54 -15.92 7.91
C VAL A 288 6.04 -16.03 8.09
N GLY A 289 6.49 -17.16 8.64
CA GLY A 289 7.90 -17.50 8.80
C GLY A 289 8.11 -18.97 8.47
N PRO A 290 9.34 -19.49 8.60
CA PRO A 290 9.71 -20.82 8.13
C PRO A 290 8.81 -21.94 8.64
N LYS A 291 8.37 -21.87 9.91
CA LYS A 291 7.45 -22.86 10.51
C LYS A 291 6.06 -22.87 9.87
N THR A 292 5.55 -21.69 9.52
CA THR A 292 4.23 -21.57 8.87
C THR A 292 4.29 -22.12 7.46
N GLU A 293 5.37 -21.80 6.74
CA GLU A 293 5.65 -22.32 5.40
C GLU A 293 5.76 -23.85 5.40
N GLU A 294 6.56 -24.41 6.31
CA GLU A 294 6.71 -25.86 6.50
C GLU A 294 5.36 -26.54 6.78
N ALA A 295 4.55 -25.97 7.68
CA ALA A 295 3.24 -26.53 8.02
C ALA A 295 2.26 -26.52 6.84
N ILE A 296 2.28 -25.46 6.01
CA ILE A 296 1.43 -25.37 4.81
C ILE A 296 1.89 -26.40 3.77
N TRP A 297 3.19 -26.51 3.50
CA TRP A 297 3.71 -27.50 2.56
C TRP A 297 3.44 -28.93 3.01
N HIS A 298 3.55 -29.20 4.31
CA HIS A 298 3.17 -30.48 4.91
C HIS A 298 1.69 -30.80 4.65
N ALA A 299 0.80 -29.82 4.82
CA ALA A 299 -0.62 -30.01 4.51
C ALA A 299 -0.88 -30.23 3.01
N LEU A 300 -0.27 -29.41 2.14
CA LEU A 300 -0.41 -29.49 0.66
C LEU A 300 0.18 -30.77 0.06
N ARG A 301 1.11 -31.42 0.78
CA ARG A 301 1.62 -32.74 0.41
C ARG A 301 0.50 -33.78 0.35
N HIS A 302 -0.33 -33.80 1.39
CA HIS A 302 -1.33 -34.85 1.61
C HIS A 302 -2.76 -34.46 1.19
N PHE A 303 -3.06 -33.17 1.16
CA PHE A 303 -4.42 -32.66 0.92
C PHE A 303 -4.47 -31.72 -0.28
N SER A 304 -5.64 -31.67 -0.92
CA SER A 304 -5.91 -30.69 -1.97
C SER A 304 -6.03 -29.28 -1.43
N ILE A 305 -5.93 -28.27 -2.31
CA ILE A 305 -6.08 -26.85 -1.96
C ILE A 305 -7.33 -26.58 -1.09
N PRO A 306 -8.56 -26.97 -1.49
CA PRO A 306 -9.74 -26.71 -0.68
C PRO A 306 -9.81 -27.54 0.62
N GLN A 307 -9.11 -28.68 0.71
CA GLN A 307 -8.96 -29.43 1.96
C GLN A 307 -7.98 -28.74 2.91
N VAL A 308 -6.89 -28.15 2.40
CA VAL A 308 -5.97 -27.34 3.21
C VAL A 308 -6.68 -26.11 3.75
N ARG A 309 -7.51 -25.42 2.95
CA ARG A 309 -8.40 -24.34 3.44
C ARG A 309 -9.21 -24.79 4.65
N ARG A 310 -9.84 -25.98 4.59
CA ARG A 310 -10.60 -26.55 5.72
C ARG A 310 -9.76 -26.70 6.97
N GLN A 311 -8.55 -27.25 6.84
CA GLN A 311 -7.67 -27.44 7.98
C GLN A 311 -7.23 -26.11 8.58
N ILE A 312 -6.91 -25.13 7.72
CA ILE A 312 -6.58 -23.76 8.15
C ILE A 312 -7.75 -23.14 8.94
N THR A 313 -8.97 -23.18 8.43
CA THR A 313 -10.17 -22.71 9.15
C THR A 313 -10.28 -23.35 10.54
N ASN A 314 -10.07 -24.67 10.64
CA ASN A 314 -10.17 -25.38 11.91
C ASN A 314 -9.09 -24.93 12.92
N VAL A 315 -7.84 -24.83 12.49
CA VAL A 315 -6.74 -24.45 13.39
C VAL A 315 -6.80 -22.98 13.79
N VAL A 316 -7.26 -22.10 12.90
CA VAL A 316 -7.46 -20.68 13.21
C VAL A 316 -8.63 -20.50 14.18
N LYS A 317 -9.74 -21.23 13.99
CA LYS A 317 -10.87 -21.23 14.93
C LYS A 317 -10.44 -21.67 16.33
N ASN A 318 -9.60 -22.71 16.43
CA ASN A 318 -9.04 -23.15 17.70
C ASN A 318 -8.13 -22.08 18.33
N ALA A 319 -7.25 -21.45 17.53
CA ALA A 319 -6.42 -20.33 17.99
C ALA A 319 -7.27 -19.14 18.47
N ALA A 320 -8.35 -18.82 17.76
CA ALA A 320 -9.29 -17.77 18.16
C ALA A 320 -9.95 -18.10 19.49
N ALA A 321 -10.39 -19.35 19.70
CA ALA A 321 -10.92 -19.80 20.99
C ALA A 321 -9.89 -19.68 22.12
N LEU A 322 -8.65 -20.13 21.89
CA LEU A 322 -7.54 -19.97 22.84
C LEU A 322 -7.29 -18.50 23.21
N SER A 323 -7.38 -17.60 22.24
CA SER A 323 -7.15 -16.16 22.45
C SER A 323 -8.19 -15.47 23.36
N GLN A 324 -9.33 -16.11 23.61
CA GLN A 324 -10.37 -15.61 24.52
C GLN A 324 -10.13 -16.03 25.98
N HIS A 325 -9.22 -16.98 26.23
CA HIS A 325 -8.87 -17.36 27.60
C HIS A 325 -8.00 -16.30 28.26
N ARG A 326 -8.27 -16.01 29.55
CA ARG A 326 -7.57 -14.96 30.30
C ARG A 326 -6.05 -15.16 30.40
N ASP A 327 -5.59 -16.38 30.24
CA ASP A 327 -4.18 -16.76 30.39
C ASP A 327 -3.38 -16.66 29.09
N PHE A 328 -4.03 -16.39 27.94
CA PHE A 328 -3.38 -16.36 26.64
C PHE A 328 -3.32 -14.95 26.04
N VAL A 329 -2.10 -14.49 25.76
CA VAL A 329 -1.89 -13.33 24.89
C VAL A 329 -2.30 -13.73 23.47
N ARG A 330 -3.13 -12.91 22.78
CA ARG A 330 -3.63 -13.19 21.41
C ARG A 330 -2.54 -13.64 20.43
N ARG A 331 -1.35 -13.06 20.56
CA ARG A 331 -0.18 -13.41 19.75
C ARG A 331 0.37 -14.81 20.03
N HIS A 332 0.28 -15.28 21.26
CA HIS A 332 0.69 -16.64 21.62
C HIS A 332 -0.24 -17.68 20.99
N ALA A 333 -1.55 -17.40 20.94
CA ALA A 333 -2.52 -18.27 20.26
C ALA A 333 -2.25 -18.40 18.75
N LEU A 334 -1.78 -17.34 18.08
CA LEU A 334 -1.38 -17.43 16.67
C LEU A 334 -0.17 -18.35 16.45
N ASN A 335 0.79 -18.33 17.40
CA ASN A 335 1.99 -19.15 17.29
C ASN A 335 1.69 -20.66 17.40
N THR A 336 0.50 -21.08 17.84
CA THR A 336 0.10 -22.48 17.86
C THR A 336 -0.39 -22.98 16.51
N ILE A 337 -0.73 -22.09 15.56
CA ILE A 337 -1.33 -22.44 14.27
C ILE A 337 -0.45 -23.45 13.50
N PRO A 338 0.85 -23.22 13.28
CA PRO A 338 1.67 -24.15 12.48
C PRO A 338 1.76 -25.55 13.10
N GLY A 339 2.02 -25.62 14.42
CA GLY A 339 2.12 -26.90 15.13
C GLY A 339 0.80 -27.67 15.18
N ASN A 340 -0.32 -26.95 15.34
CA ASN A 340 -1.64 -27.56 15.27
C ASN A 340 -1.94 -28.05 13.84
N LEU A 341 -1.59 -27.28 12.80
CA LEU A 341 -1.82 -27.69 11.41
C LEU A 341 -1.11 -29.01 11.10
N ILE A 342 0.17 -29.13 11.45
CA ILE A 342 0.94 -30.37 11.30
C ILE A 342 0.27 -31.52 12.07
N SER A 343 -0.05 -31.30 13.35
CA SER A 343 -0.66 -32.34 14.20
C SER A 343 -2.02 -32.81 13.67
N TYR A 344 -2.82 -31.89 13.12
CA TYR A 344 -4.12 -32.22 12.52
C TYR A 344 -3.95 -33.02 11.22
N VAL A 345 -2.97 -32.64 10.39
CA VAL A 345 -2.64 -33.36 9.15
C VAL A 345 -2.18 -34.78 9.47
N ASP A 346 -1.21 -34.94 10.36
CA ASP A 346 -0.66 -36.24 10.74
C ASP A 346 -1.75 -37.19 11.25
N ARG A 347 -2.62 -36.68 12.13
CA ARG A 347 -3.72 -37.45 12.68
C ARG A 347 -4.73 -37.87 11.62
N ALA A 348 -5.09 -36.94 10.73
CA ALA A 348 -6.02 -37.22 9.65
C ALA A 348 -5.47 -38.27 8.68
N VAL A 349 -4.17 -38.21 8.37
CA VAL A 349 -3.49 -39.21 7.53
C VAL A 349 -3.38 -40.56 8.24
N SER A 350 -2.96 -40.59 9.52
CA SER A 350 -2.75 -41.84 10.25
C SER A 350 -4.03 -42.59 10.57
N GLU A 351 -5.11 -41.86 10.90
CA GLU A 351 -6.39 -42.43 11.28
C GLU A 351 -7.38 -42.52 10.09
N GLY A 352 -6.98 -42.06 8.89
CA GLY A 352 -7.82 -42.10 7.68
C GLY A 352 -9.05 -41.19 7.77
N TRP A 353 -8.95 -40.04 8.43
CA TRP A 353 -10.09 -39.14 8.61
C TRP A 353 -10.48 -38.47 7.28
N PRO A 354 -11.79 -38.46 6.93
CA PRO A 354 -12.25 -37.75 5.75
C PRO A 354 -12.15 -36.23 5.96
N VAL A 355 -11.31 -35.57 5.16
CA VAL A 355 -11.21 -34.11 5.13
C VAL A 355 -12.09 -33.56 4.01
N TRP A 356 -13.18 -32.89 4.39
CA TRP A 356 -14.10 -32.29 3.43
C TRP A 356 -13.56 -30.96 2.86
N PRO A 357 -13.51 -30.78 1.53
CA PRO A 357 -13.02 -29.55 0.92
C PRO A 357 -13.94 -28.36 1.18
N ILE A 358 -13.36 -27.18 1.44
CA ILE A 358 -14.07 -25.89 1.41
C ILE A 358 -13.87 -25.25 0.03
N LEU A 359 -14.95 -25.15 -0.72
CA LEU A 359 -14.98 -24.52 -2.04
C LEU A 359 -15.49 -23.09 -1.90
N ARG A 360 -14.95 -22.19 -2.71
CA ARG A 360 -15.70 -21.00 -3.10
C ARG A 360 -16.61 -21.39 -4.27
N ASP A 361 -17.49 -20.49 -4.69
CA ASP A 361 -18.20 -20.70 -5.96
C ASP A 361 -17.15 -20.89 -7.08
N TRP A 362 -17.04 -22.10 -7.60
CA TRP A 362 -15.97 -22.53 -8.52
C TRP A 362 -15.93 -21.69 -9.81
N GLN A 363 -17.10 -21.24 -10.27
CA GLN A 363 -17.20 -20.50 -11.53
C GLN A 363 -16.99 -19.00 -11.36
N ASN A 364 -17.38 -18.44 -10.21
CA ASN A 364 -17.47 -16.98 -10.06
C ASN A 364 -16.49 -16.40 -9.03
N ASN A 365 -15.96 -17.21 -8.11
CA ASN A 365 -15.22 -16.73 -6.94
C ASN A 365 -13.84 -17.37 -6.77
N GLU A 366 -13.41 -18.23 -7.69
CA GLU A 366 -12.05 -18.79 -7.71
C GLU A 366 -11.15 -18.02 -8.68
N PRO A 367 -9.85 -17.85 -8.37
CA PRO A 367 -8.93 -17.11 -9.23
C PRO A 367 -8.86 -17.67 -10.65
N VAL A 368 -8.69 -16.80 -11.65
CA VAL A 368 -8.71 -17.20 -13.07
C VAL A 368 -7.60 -18.20 -13.41
N LEU A 369 -6.39 -18.01 -12.87
CA LEU A 369 -5.29 -18.94 -13.13
C LEU A 369 -5.56 -20.32 -12.51
N LEU A 370 -6.22 -20.38 -11.35
CA LEU A 370 -6.60 -21.62 -10.69
C LEU A 370 -7.62 -22.38 -11.55
N THR A 371 -8.65 -21.71 -12.06
CA THR A 371 -9.66 -22.36 -12.90
C THR A 371 -9.07 -22.82 -14.24
N VAL A 372 -8.20 -22.03 -14.87
CA VAL A 372 -7.47 -22.43 -16.10
C VAL A 372 -6.59 -23.65 -15.85
N LEU A 373 -5.84 -23.69 -14.74
CA LEU A 373 -4.99 -24.82 -14.39
C LEU A 373 -5.81 -26.12 -14.30
N PHE A 374 -6.93 -26.13 -13.57
CA PHE A 374 -7.69 -27.37 -13.38
C PHE A 374 -8.60 -27.72 -14.56
N ASN A 375 -9.25 -26.74 -15.19
CA ASN A 375 -10.20 -26.99 -16.28
C ASN A 375 -9.49 -27.27 -17.60
N ARG A 376 -8.45 -26.50 -17.93
CA ARG A 376 -7.85 -26.51 -19.27
C ARG A 376 -6.48 -27.16 -19.29
N VAL A 377 -5.59 -26.85 -18.36
CA VAL A 377 -4.24 -27.44 -18.32
C VAL A 377 -4.34 -28.91 -17.90
N LEU A 378 -4.85 -29.20 -16.70
CA LEU A 378 -4.98 -30.56 -16.18
C LEU A 378 -6.16 -31.35 -16.78
N GLY A 379 -7.20 -30.66 -17.27
CA GLY A 379 -8.41 -31.29 -17.80
C GLY A 379 -9.27 -32.02 -16.76
N THR A 380 -8.96 -31.87 -15.47
CA THR A 380 -9.65 -32.57 -14.38
C THR A 380 -10.86 -31.80 -13.83
N GLY A 381 -10.92 -30.49 -14.07
CA GLY A 381 -11.93 -29.57 -13.55
C GLY A 381 -12.09 -29.60 -12.03
N LEU A 382 -13.32 -29.33 -11.57
CA LEU A 382 -13.67 -29.33 -10.15
C LEU A 382 -13.36 -30.66 -9.42
N PRO A 383 -13.56 -31.86 -10.01
CA PRO A 383 -13.13 -33.11 -9.40
C PRO A 383 -11.65 -33.11 -9.02
N GLY A 384 -10.76 -32.73 -9.95
CA GLY A 384 -9.32 -32.64 -9.65
C GLY A 384 -8.99 -31.58 -8.62
N PHE A 385 -9.65 -30.42 -8.66
CA PHE A 385 -9.46 -29.39 -7.63
C PHE A 385 -9.78 -29.89 -6.21
N LYS A 386 -10.78 -30.77 -6.08
CA LYS A 386 -11.17 -31.35 -4.79
C LYS A 386 -10.20 -32.39 -4.26
N THR A 387 -9.45 -33.07 -5.13
CA THR A 387 -8.72 -34.29 -4.75
C THR A 387 -7.21 -34.22 -4.96
N LEU A 388 -6.70 -33.38 -5.88
CA LEU A 388 -5.28 -33.32 -6.20
C LEU A 388 -4.48 -32.61 -5.10
N SER A 389 -3.57 -33.37 -4.46
CA SER A 389 -2.47 -32.90 -3.62
C SER A 389 -1.13 -32.95 -4.38
N ASN A 390 -0.06 -32.41 -3.81
CA ASN A 390 1.29 -32.44 -4.39
C ASN A 390 1.77 -33.87 -4.70
N ASP A 391 1.53 -34.83 -3.78
CA ASP A 391 1.94 -36.23 -3.97
C ASP A 391 1.18 -36.89 -5.13
N THR A 392 -0.14 -36.64 -5.22
CA THR A 392 -0.96 -37.18 -6.32
C THR A 392 -0.65 -36.51 -7.66
N LEU A 393 -0.33 -35.22 -7.66
CA LEU A 393 0.05 -34.47 -8.87
C LEU A 393 1.32 -35.05 -9.49
N THR A 394 2.34 -35.29 -8.65
CA THR A 394 3.64 -35.86 -9.08
C THR A 394 3.46 -37.26 -9.69
N SER A 395 2.44 -38.00 -9.24
CA SER A 395 2.10 -39.33 -9.77
C SER A 395 1.26 -39.27 -11.05
N ALA A 396 0.48 -38.20 -11.23
CA ALA A 396 -0.46 -38.04 -12.35
C ALA A 396 0.15 -37.36 -13.58
N VAL A 397 1.28 -36.66 -13.42
CA VAL A 397 1.92 -35.88 -14.47
C VAL A 397 3.27 -36.52 -14.82
N PRO A 398 3.51 -36.93 -16.09
CA PRO A 398 4.78 -37.54 -16.48
C PRO A 398 5.92 -36.52 -16.34
N LYS A 399 7.00 -36.91 -15.65
CA LYS A 399 8.22 -36.12 -15.59
C LYS A 399 9.00 -36.27 -16.88
N THR A 400 9.44 -35.17 -17.47
CA THR A 400 10.54 -35.19 -18.43
C THR A 400 11.82 -35.54 -17.66
N ASN A 401 12.58 -36.52 -18.16
CA ASN A 401 13.81 -36.99 -17.50
C ASN A 401 14.78 -35.83 -17.29
N GLU A 402 15.13 -35.56 -16.04
CA GLU A 402 16.03 -34.46 -15.60
C GLU A 402 17.52 -34.69 -15.92
N ASP A 403 17.88 -35.75 -16.64
CA ASP A 403 19.29 -36.08 -16.91
C ASP A 403 19.99 -35.15 -17.93
N ASP A 404 19.30 -34.17 -18.51
CA ASP A 404 19.89 -33.29 -19.55
C ASP A 404 19.92 -31.79 -19.25
N ILE A 405 19.49 -31.31 -18.07
CA ILE A 405 19.62 -29.88 -17.73
C ILE A 405 20.07 -29.71 -16.27
N GLY A 406 21.39 -29.74 -16.08
CA GLY A 406 22.00 -29.34 -14.81
C GLY A 406 21.78 -27.85 -14.52
N ILE A 407 20.88 -27.56 -13.58
CA ILE A 407 20.80 -26.24 -12.95
C ILE A 407 20.92 -26.40 -11.43
N VAL A 408 22.09 -26.02 -10.93
CA VAL A 408 22.43 -25.93 -9.51
C VAL A 408 21.76 -24.67 -8.93
N PHE A 409 20.79 -24.84 -8.04
CA PHE A 409 20.36 -23.76 -7.15
C PHE A 409 21.34 -23.63 -5.98
N GLY A 410 22.29 -22.69 -6.09
CA GLY A 410 23.10 -22.22 -4.96
C GLY A 410 22.43 -21.02 -4.26
N PRO A 411 22.65 -20.82 -2.94
CA PRO A 411 22.00 -19.74 -2.21
C PRO A 411 22.69 -18.40 -2.53
N THR A 412 21.90 -17.39 -2.87
CA THR A 412 22.34 -16.01 -3.04
C THR A 412 22.62 -15.35 -1.69
N THR A 413 23.85 -14.89 -1.50
CA THR A 413 24.22 -13.78 -0.61
C THR A 413 23.85 -12.44 -1.21
#